data_AF-A0A7S0HIK5-F1
#
_entry.id   AF-A0A7S0HIK5-F1
#
_cell.length_a   1.000
_cell.length_b   1.000
_cell.length_c   1.000
_cell.angle_alpha   90.00
_cell.angle_beta   90.00
_cell.angle_gamma   90.00
#
_symmetry.space_group_name_H-M   'P 1'
#
loop_
_entity.id
_entity.type
_entity.pdbx_description
1 polymer ?
#
loop_
_entity_poly.entity_id
_entity_poly.type
_entity_poly.pdbx_seq_one_letter_code
_entity_poly.pdbx_strand_id
1 'polypeptide(L)'
;CALGWLRLDGNWVAALQAYKTSSGGLLGGTGVGDVTFALAAPAIVALGFRLYEQRYLLKRNIIPMLGGSAITAVLSVAFTALASKLTRLPSELGLSLVTRFVTLPMAVPIVESVGANLGIAALAVCLQGILGATFGTKLLDMVGVRNTIARGVAMGGTSHALGTASVASSEPKISPPSAVTFLLSGSFMVAFMQVTFIRNFVIALFA
;
A
#
# COMPACT_ATOMS: atom_id res chain seq x y z
N CYS A 1 35.72 7.01 10.81
CA CYS A 1 35.08 5.69 10.56
C CYS A 1 33.69 5.81 9.93
N ALA A 2 33.51 6.54 8.81
CA ALA A 2 32.18 6.79 8.21
C ALA A 2 32.08 6.49 6.70
N LEU A 3 33.08 5.85 6.10
CA LEU A 3 33.15 5.63 4.64
C LEU A 3 33.50 4.17 4.24
N GLY A 4 33.29 3.20 5.13
CA GLY A 4 33.55 1.77 4.85
C GLY A 4 32.45 1.04 4.06
N TRP A 5 31.29 1.68 3.85
CA TRP A 5 30.09 1.04 3.26
C TRP A 5 30.09 0.89 1.74
N LEU A 6 31.10 1.44 1.05
CA LEU A 6 31.19 1.43 -0.42
C LEU A 6 32.24 0.45 -0.97
N ARG A 7 32.85 -0.39 -0.12
CA ARG A 7 33.70 -1.50 -0.60
C ARG A 7 32.82 -2.68 -0.99
N LEU A 8 32.33 -2.63 -2.23
CA LEU A 8 31.61 -3.73 -2.89
C LEU A 8 32.61 -4.85 -3.23
N ASP A 9 33.02 -5.61 -2.22
CA ASP A 9 33.86 -6.80 -2.39
C ASP A 9 33.02 -7.97 -2.92
N GLY A 10 32.54 -7.87 -4.18
CA GLY A 10 32.04 -8.98 -5.02
C GLY A 10 30.87 -9.84 -4.50
N ASN A 11 30.42 -9.64 -3.26
CA ASN A 11 29.52 -10.54 -2.55
C ASN A 11 28.13 -9.89 -2.44
N TRP A 12 27.46 -9.79 -3.59
CA TRP A 12 26.13 -9.21 -3.73
C TRP A 12 25.09 -9.85 -2.79
N VAL A 13 25.29 -11.11 -2.42
CA VAL A 13 24.44 -11.83 -1.48
C VAL A 13 24.54 -11.23 -0.07
N ALA A 14 25.74 -10.84 0.38
CA ALA A 14 25.93 -10.18 1.68
C ALA A 14 25.34 -8.76 1.69
N ALA A 15 25.48 -8.01 0.60
CA ALA A 15 24.85 -6.69 0.45
C ALA A 15 23.31 -6.81 0.44
N LEU A 16 22.75 -7.81 -0.26
CA LEU A 16 21.31 -8.10 -0.27
C LEU A 16 20.80 -8.58 1.09
N GLN A 17 21.61 -9.32 1.85
CA GLN A 17 21.27 -9.73 3.22
C GLN A 17 21.32 -8.57 4.22
N ALA A 18 22.20 -7.58 4.03
CA ALA A 18 22.18 -6.33 4.81
C ALA A 18 20.94 -5.45 4.49
N TYR A 19 20.37 -5.61 3.28
CA TYR A 19 19.08 -5.00 2.91
C TYR A 19 17.87 -5.77 3.45
N LYS A 20 17.98 -7.08 3.67
CA LYS A 20 16.97 -7.86 4.40
C LYS A 20 16.89 -7.35 5.84
N THR A 21 15.66 -7.32 6.38
CA THR A 21 15.39 -7.09 7.81
C THR A 21 16.24 -8.06 8.60
N SER A 22 17.26 -7.55 9.27
CA SER A 22 18.19 -8.37 10.03
C SER A 22 17.45 -8.78 11.29
N SER A 23 17.37 -10.06 11.59
CA SER A 23 16.69 -10.59 12.79
C SER A 23 17.42 -10.27 14.10
N GLY A 24 18.14 -9.15 14.17
CA GLY A 24 18.90 -8.67 15.32
C GLY A 24 18.24 -7.42 15.89
N GLY A 25 17.88 -7.47 17.17
CA GLY A 25 17.26 -6.36 17.89
C GLY A 25 18.05 -5.04 17.84
N LEU A 26 17.46 -4.02 18.46
CA LEU A 26 17.77 -2.59 18.39
C LEU A 26 19.26 -2.16 18.41
N LEU A 27 20.20 -3.02 18.82
CA LEU A 27 21.65 -2.78 18.86
C LEU A 27 22.47 -3.95 18.28
N GLY A 28 22.05 -4.53 17.15
CA GLY A 28 22.81 -5.56 16.44
C GLY A 28 22.43 -5.67 14.97
N GLY A 29 23.12 -4.91 14.10
CA GLY A 29 23.04 -5.02 12.64
C GLY A 29 21.69 -4.63 12.05
N THR A 30 21.22 -3.40 12.26
CA THR A 30 19.96 -2.90 11.70
C THR A 30 20.02 -2.80 10.17
N GLY A 31 19.13 -3.51 9.48
CA GLY A 31 18.94 -3.33 8.05
C GLY A 31 18.19 -2.03 7.76
N VAL A 32 18.30 -1.50 6.54
CA VAL A 32 17.56 -0.30 6.11
C VAL A 32 16.03 -0.52 6.21
N GLY A 33 15.57 -1.76 5.99
CA GLY A 33 14.17 -2.17 6.19
C GLY A 33 13.69 -1.99 7.63
N ASP A 34 14.53 -2.29 8.62
CA ASP A 34 14.18 -2.20 10.04
C ASP A 34 14.03 -0.73 10.46
N VAL A 35 14.91 0.14 9.97
CA VAL A 35 14.85 1.59 10.22
C VAL A 35 13.59 2.19 9.60
N THR A 36 13.27 1.83 8.34
CA THR A 36 12.06 2.35 7.67
C THR A 36 10.78 1.84 8.31
N PHE A 37 10.76 0.58 8.78
CA PHE A 37 9.63 0.04 9.54
C PHE A 37 9.48 0.71 10.91
N ALA A 38 10.58 0.98 11.61
CA ALA A 38 10.57 1.72 12.89
C ALA A 38 10.03 3.15 12.73
N LEU A 39 10.29 3.80 11.60
CA LEU A 39 9.76 5.14 11.28
C LEU A 39 8.27 5.13 10.88
N ALA A 40 7.67 3.97 10.62
CA ALA A 40 6.26 3.89 10.28
C ALA A 40 5.36 4.34 11.44
N ALA A 41 5.71 3.99 12.68
CA ALA A 41 4.94 4.38 13.86
C ALA A 41 4.81 5.92 14.04
N PRO A 42 5.91 6.70 14.08
CA PRO A 42 5.81 8.16 14.16
C PRO A 42 5.16 8.78 12.93
N ALA A 43 5.34 8.20 11.73
CA ALA A 43 4.66 8.67 10.52
C ALA A 43 3.13 8.53 10.61
N ILE A 44 2.63 7.43 11.20
CA ILE A 44 1.20 7.22 11.44
C ILE A 44 0.66 8.25 12.46
N VAL A 45 1.42 8.56 13.51
CA VAL A 45 1.03 9.60 14.49
C VAL A 45 0.94 10.98 13.82
N ALA A 46 1.92 11.36 13.01
CA ALA A 46 1.92 12.61 12.26
C ALA A 46 0.72 12.69 11.29
N LEU A 47 0.39 11.58 10.63
CA LEU A 47 -0.80 11.48 9.80
C LEU A 47 -2.08 11.66 10.62
N GLY A 48 -2.16 11.07 11.81
CA GLY A 48 -3.29 11.24 12.74
C GLY A 48 -3.55 12.71 13.09
N PHE A 49 -2.49 13.50 13.30
CA PHE A 49 -2.62 14.93 13.55
C PHE A 49 -3.23 15.67 12.34
N ARG A 50 -2.77 15.38 11.12
CA ARG A 50 -3.33 15.95 9.89
C ARG A 50 -4.81 15.61 9.70
N LEU A 51 -5.21 14.38 10.05
CA LEU A 51 -6.62 13.97 10.00
C LEU A 51 -7.47 14.68 11.06
N TYR A 52 -6.90 14.91 12.26
CA TYR A 52 -7.58 15.60 13.35
C TYR A 52 -7.87 17.08 13.02
N GLU A 53 -6.95 17.77 12.35
CA GLU A 53 -7.15 19.14 11.86
C GLU A 53 -8.31 19.21 10.85
N GLN A 54 -8.43 18.21 9.98
CA GLN A 54 -9.42 18.18 8.89
C GLN A 54 -10.73 17.48 9.27
N ARG A 55 -10.91 17.07 10.54
CA ARG A 55 -12.02 16.20 11.00
C ARG A 55 -13.43 16.66 10.59
N TYR A 56 -13.66 17.96 10.44
CA TYR A 56 -14.96 18.48 10.04
C TYR A 56 -15.29 18.15 8.57
N LEU A 57 -14.32 18.32 7.66
CA LEU A 57 -14.46 17.95 6.25
C LEU A 57 -14.69 16.45 6.09
N LEU A 58 -13.98 15.65 6.90
CA LEU A 58 -14.11 14.19 6.93
C LEU A 58 -15.50 13.76 7.41
N LYS A 59 -15.98 14.29 8.54
CA LYS A 59 -17.30 13.96 9.09
C LYS A 59 -18.43 14.25 8.11
N ARG A 60 -18.34 15.37 7.37
CA ARG A 60 -19.34 15.75 6.39
C ARG A 60 -19.38 14.83 5.16
N ASN A 61 -18.25 14.20 4.82
CA ASN A 61 -18.09 13.38 3.62
C ASN A 61 -17.75 11.92 3.93
N ILE A 62 -18.11 11.42 5.10
CA ILE A 62 -17.73 10.06 5.52
C ILE A 62 -18.40 8.98 4.67
N ILE A 63 -19.63 9.24 4.18
CA ILE A 63 -20.39 8.31 3.34
C ILE A 63 -19.66 8.00 2.02
N PRO A 64 -19.30 9.00 1.17
CA PRO A 64 -18.58 8.73 -0.07
C PRO A 64 -17.19 8.12 0.17
N MET A 65 -16.54 8.43 1.30
CA MET A 65 -15.26 7.82 1.66
C MET A 65 -15.41 6.34 2.01
N LEU A 66 -16.36 5.99 2.88
CA LEU A 66 -16.62 4.60 3.27
C LEU A 66 -17.05 3.77 2.06
N GLY A 67 -18.00 4.28 1.27
CA GLY A 67 -18.46 3.61 0.05
C GLY A 67 -17.33 3.44 -0.96
N GLY A 68 -16.56 4.50 -1.21
CA GLY A 68 -15.41 4.47 -2.11
C GLY A 68 -14.34 3.47 -1.68
N SER A 69 -13.99 3.44 -0.39
CA SER A 69 -13.01 2.50 0.16
C SER A 69 -13.49 1.05 0.07
N ALA A 70 -14.75 0.76 0.39
CA ALA A 70 -15.30 -0.60 0.29
C ALA A 70 -15.32 -1.11 -1.15
N ILE A 71 -15.79 -0.27 -2.08
CA ILE A 71 -15.81 -0.59 -3.51
C ILE A 71 -14.38 -0.80 -4.02
N THR A 72 -13.45 0.07 -3.63
CA THR A 72 -12.03 -0.06 -4.01
C THR A 72 -11.45 -1.38 -3.54
N ALA A 73 -11.70 -1.78 -2.29
CA ALA A 73 -11.19 -3.05 -1.76
C ALA A 73 -11.71 -4.26 -2.56
N VAL A 74 -13.02 -4.30 -2.87
CA VAL A 74 -13.60 -5.41 -3.64
C VAL A 74 -13.10 -5.42 -5.09
N LEU A 75 -13.11 -4.27 -5.76
CA LEU A 75 -12.66 -4.14 -7.15
C LEU A 75 -11.18 -4.47 -7.30
N SER A 76 -10.36 -4.10 -6.31
CA SER A 76 -8.93 -4.38 -6.26
C SER A 76 -8.64 -5.89 -6.34
N VAL A 77 -9.33 -6.69 -5.52
CA VAL A 77 -9.20 -8.15 -5.54
C VAL A 77 -9.70 -8.70 -6.87
N ALA A 78 -10.90 -8.29 -7.29
CA ALA A 78 -11.53 -8.78 -8.52
C ALA A 78 -10.68 -8.47 -9.78
N PHE A 79 -10.09 -7.28 -9.86
CA PHE A 79 -9.26 -6.88 -10.98
C PHE A 79 -7.93 -7.65 -10.99
N THR A 80 -7.34 -7.88 -9.83
CA THR A 80 -6.09 -8.66 -9.72
C THR A 80 -6.30 -10.12 -10.09
N ALA A 81 -7.41 -10.69 -9.64
CA ALA A 81 -7.91 -11.99 -10.03
C ALA A 81 -8.11 -12.14 -11.55
N LEU A 82 -8.82 -11.20 -12.16
CA LEU A 82 -9.07 -11.19 -13.60
C LEU A 82 -7.76 -11.04 -14.38
N ALA A 83 -6.90 -10.11 -13.96
CA ALA A 83 -5.60 -9.89 -14.58
C ALA A 83 -4.76 -11.17 -14.55
N SER A 84 -4.66 -11.83 -13.39
CA SER A 84 -3.89 -13.07 -13.23
C SER A 84 -4.37 -14.20 -14.15
N LYS A 85 -5.69 -14.37 -14.29
CA LYS A 85 -6.28 -15.35 -15.22
C LYS A 85 -5.96 -15.02 -16.67
N LEU A 86 -6.06 -13.76 -17.06
CA LEU A 86 -5.78 -13.32 -18.43
C LEU A 86 -4.30 -13.53 -18.80
N THR A 87 -3.41 -13.27 -17.86
CA THR A 87 -1.95 -13.41 -18.04
C THR A 87 -1.42 -14.82 -17.79
N ARG A 88 -2.26 -15.75 -17.32
CA ARG A 88 -1.88 -17.12 -16.88
C ARG A 88 -0.69 -17.10 -15.91
N LEU A 89 -0.77 -16.24 -14.91
CA LEU A 89 0.29 -16.09 -13.92
C LEU A 89 0.40 -17.34 -13.03
N PRO A 90 1.61 -17.75 -12.60
CA PRO A 90 1.74 -18.80 -11.60
C PRO A 90 1.05 -18.39 -10.30
N SER A 91 0.42 -19.36 -9.64
CA SER A 91 -0.45 -19.16 -8.48
C SER A 91 0.23 -18.36 -7.37
N GLU A 92 1.50 -18.66 -7.06
CA GLU A 92 2.26 -17.89 -6.05
C GLU A 92 2.37 -16.40 -6.37
N LEU A 93 2.61 -16.05 -7.64
CA LEU A 93 2.74 -14.65 -8.05
C LEU A 93 1.36 -13.96 -8.00
N GLY A 94 0.31 -14.67 -8.43
CA GLY A 94 -1.07 -14.19 -8.35
C GLY A 94 -1.48 -13.85 -6.92
N LEU A 95 -1.18 -14.75 -5.97
CA LEU A 95 -1.49 -14.55 -4.55
C LEU A 95 -0.71 -13.38 -3.93
N SER A 96 0.59 -13.23 -4.24
CA SER A 96 1.37 -12.07 -3.80
C SER A 96 0.85 -10.74 -4.37
N LEU A 97 0.28 -10.75 -5.58
CA LEU A 97 -0.27 -9.54 -6.20
C LEU A 97 -1.58 -9.08 -5.56
N VAL A 98 -2.30 -9.95 -4.84
CA VAL A 98 -3.54 -9.59 -4.14
C VAL A 98 -3.30 -8.43 -3.17
N THR A 99 -2.13 -8.38 -2.53
CA THR A 99 -1.79 -7.34 -1.55
C THR A 99 -1.23 -6.06 -2.17
N ARG A 100 -1.12 -5.96 -3.50
CA ARG A 100 -0.54 -4.78 -4.18
C ARG A 100 -1.27 -3.46 -3.89
N PHE A 101 -2.51 -3.54 -3.42
CA PHE A 101 -3.36 -2.39 -3.07
C PHE A 101 -3.42 -2.08 -1.57
N VAL A 102 -2.50 -2.61 -0.79
CA VAL A 102 -2.43 -2.33 0.65
C VAL A 102 -1.05 -1.81 0.96
N THR A 103 -0.92 -1.04 2.05
CA THR A 103 0.41 -0.62 2.51
C THR A 103 1.16 -1.81 3.07
N LEU A 104 2.49 -1.78 2.97
CA LEU A 104 3.35 -2.89 3.37
C LEU A 104 3.04 -3.43 4.79
N PRO A 105 2.83 -2.59 5.83
CA PRO A 105 2.47 -3.08 7.17
C PRO A 105 1.13 -3.83 7.21
N MET A 106 0.18 -3.44 6.37
CA MET A 106 -1.12 -4.09 6.28
C MET A 106 -1.11 -5.32 5.36
N ALA A 107 -0.13 -5.42 4.45
CA ALA A 107 0.04 -6.57 3.57
C ALA A 107 0.59 -7.80 4.31
N VAL A 108 1.50 -7.61 5.28
CA VAL A 108 2.12 -8.70 6.07
C VAL A 108 1.11 -9.75 6.57
N PRO A 109 0.06 -9.40 7.33
CA PRO A 109 -0.89 -10.39 7.83
C PRO A 109 -1.70 -11.08 6.73
N ILE A 110 -1.88 -10.43 5.57
CA ILE A 110 -2.58 -11.03 4.43
C ILE A 110 -1.67 -12.06 3.76
N VAL A 111 -0.42 -11.68 3.47
CA VAL A 111 0.59 -12.54 2.84
C VAL A 111 0.82 -13.80 3.68
N GLU A 112 0.97 -13.65 5.00
CA GLU A 112 1.13 -14.77 5.93
C GLU A 112 -0.10 -15.70 5.94
N SER A 113 -1.31 -15.14 5.91
CA SER A 113 -2.54 -15.93 5.92
C SER A 113 -2.78 -16.72 4.62
N VAL A 114 -2.21 -16.25 3.50
CA VAL A 114 -2.38 -16.84 2.16
C VAL A 114 -1.18 -17.71 1.77
N GLY A 115 -0.06 -17.64 2.52
CA GLY A 115 1.17 -18.36 2.21
C GLY A 115 1.93 -17.79 1.00
N ALA A 116 1.76 -16.49 0.72
CA ALA A 116 2.39 -15.83 -0.42
C ALA A 116 3.81 -15.31 -0.10
N ASN A 117 4.57 -14.92 -1.12
CA ASN A 117 5.91 -14.36 -0.93
C ASN A 117 5.84 -12.86 -0.59
N LEU A 118 6.33 -12.47 0.59
CA LEU A 118 6.33 -11.08 1.07
C LEU A 118 7.22 -10.16 0.22
N GLY A 119 8.32 -10.66 -0.33
CA GLY A 119 9.24 -9.87 -1.17
C GLY A 119 8.57 -9.42 -2.48
N ILE A 120 7.83 -10.32 -3.12
CA ILE A 120 7.08 -10.01 -4.35
C ILE A 120 5.92 -9.05 -4.05
N ALA A 121 5.21 -9.29 -2.95
CA ALA A 121 4.16 -8.40 -2.47
C ALA A 121 4.68 -6.98 -2.23
N ALA A 122 5.84 -6.84 -1.57
CA ALA A 122 6.45 -5.55 -1.28
C ALA A 122 6.79 -4.76 -2.56
N LEU A 123 7.38 -5.43 -3.55
CA LEU A 123 7.67 -4.84 -4.86
C LEU A 123 6.39 -4.39 -5.56
N ALA A 124 5.36 -5.23 -5.57
CA ALA A 124 4.08 -4.91 -6.20
C ALA A 124 3.40 -3.69 -5.57
N VAL A 125 3.41 -3.60 -4.23
CA VAL A 125 2.88 -2.43 -3.48
C VAL A 125 3.64 -1.16 -3.83
N CYS A 126 4.97 -1.21 -3.84
CA CYS A 126 5.81 -0.06 -4.17
C CYS A 126 5.57 0.42 -5.60
N LEU A 127 5.54 -0.50 -6.57
CA LEU A 127 5.28 -0.18 -7.98
C LEU A 127 3.89 0.46 -8.16
N GLN A 128 2.86 -0.12 -7.55
CA GLN A 128 1.50 0.44 -7.58
C GLN A 128 1.47 1.87 -7.03
N GLY A 129 2.13 2.10 -5.89
CA GLY A 129 2.18 3.44 -5.28
C GLY A 129 2.93 4.47 -6.11
N ILE A 130 4.06 4.09 -6.73
CA ILE A 130 4.84 4.98 -7.61
C ILE A 130 4.06 5.32 -8.88
N LEU A 131 3.45 4.32 -9.52
CA LEU A 131 2.61 4.53 -10.71
C LEU A 131 1.42 5.44 -10.38
N GLY A 132 0.75 5.18 -9.28
CA GLY A 132 -0.36 6.00 -8.81
C GLY A 132 0.04 7.44 -8.46
N ALA A 133 1.20 7.65 -7.84
CA ALA A 133 1.75 8.97 -7.55
C ALA A 133 2.13 9.75 -8.82
N THR A 134 2.62 9.06 -9.85
CA THR A 134 3.13 9.69 -11.07
C THR A 134 2.02 10.00 -12.07
N PHE A 135 1.06 9.07 -12.22
CA PHE A 135 0.02 9.14 -13.24
C PHE A 135 -1.37 9.48 -12.70
N GLY A 136 -1.64 9.29 -11.40
CA GLY A 136 -2.99 9.37 -10.84
C GLY A 136 -3.66 10.72 -11.03
N THR A 137 -2.98 11.82 -10.72
CA THR A 137 -3.52 13.17 -10.92
C THR A 137 -3.76 13.49 -12.38
N LYS A 138 -2.81 13.15 -13.26
CA LYS A 138 -2.95 13.32 -14.72
C LYS A 138 -4.15 12.55 -15.28
N LEU A 139 -4.39 11.33 -14.79
CA LEU A 139 -5.55 10.54 -15.18
C LEU A 139 -6.86 11.21 -14.72
N LEU A 140 -6.89 11.73 -13.50
CA LEU A 140 -8.06 12.43 -12.96
C LEU A 140 -8.36 13.74 -13.72
N ASP A 141 -7.32 14.45 -14.14
CA ASP A 141 -7.44 15.64 -14.99
C ASP A 141 -7.98 15.29 -16.38
N MET A 142 -7.50 14.19 -16.97
CA MET A 142 -7.96 13.70 -18.28
C MET A 142 -9.44 13.28 -18.25
N VAL A 143 -9.87 12.62 -17.17
CA VAL A 143 -11.27 12.23 -16.96
C VAL A 143 -12.15 13.44 -16.55
N GLY A 144 -11.54 14.59 -16.23
CA GLY A 144 -12.26 15.82 -15.89
C GLY A 144 -12.82 15.84 -14.47
N VAL A 145 -12.26 15.06 -13.54
CA VAL A 145 -12.73 15.02 -12.15
C VAL A 145 -12.27 16.28 -11.41
N ARG A 146 -13.20 17.20 -11.15
CA ARG A 146 -12.92 18.49 -10.47
C ARG A 146 -13.20 18.47 -8.96
N ASN A 147 -13.99 17.51 -8.48
CA ASN A 147 -14.36 17.44 -7.06
C ASN A 147 -13.18 16.96 -6.22
N THR A 148 -12.77 17.76 -5.23
CA THR A 148 -11.61 17.47 -4.36
C THR A 148 -11.78 16.21 -3.51
N ILE A 149 -12.99 15.91 -3.05
CA ILE A 149 -13.30 14.70 -2.29
C ILE A 149 -13.19 13.48 -3.21
N ALA A 150 -13.78 13.54 -4.39
CA ALA A 150 -13.73 12.43 -5.35
C ALA A 150 -12.30 12.15 -5.82
N ARG A 151 -11.52 13.20 -6.12
CA ARG A 151 -10.08 13.07 -6.44
C ARG A 151 -9.31 12.46 -5.27
N GLY A 152 -9.63 12.86 -4.04
CA GLY A 152 -9.00 12.33 -2.83
C GLY A 152 -9.28 10.85 -2.67
N VAL A 153 -10.55 10.46 -2.77
CA VAL A 153 -10.98 9.06 -2.69
C VAL A 153 -10.30 8.22 -3.78
N ALA A 154 -10.25 8.72 -5.02
CA ALA A 154 -9.58 8.01 -6.11
C ALA A 154 -8.07 7.84 -5.84
N MET A 155 -7.36 8.92 -5.52
CA MET A 155 -5.91 8.87 -5.26
C MET A 155 -5.56 7.97 -4.07
N GLY A 156 -6.32 8.08 -2.98
CA GLY A 156 -6.10 7.28 -1.77
C GLY A 156 -6.38 5.80 -2.02
N GLY A 157 -7.47 5.51 -2.74
CA GLY A 157 -7.87 4.14 -3.05
C GLY A 157 -6.92 3.40 -4.00
N THR A 158 -6.33 4.08 -4.99
CA THR A 158 -5.50 3.40 -6.01
C THR A 158 -4.00 3.40 -5.68
N SER A 159 -3.53 4.45 -5.00
CA SER A 159 -2.11 4.82 -4.91
C SER A 159 -1.59 4.87 -3.47
N HIS A 160 -2.48 4.67 -2.50
CA HIS A 160 -2.23 4.61 -1.05
C HIS A 160 -1.43 5.81 -0.51
N ALA A 161 -0.52 5.53 0.44
CA ALA A 161 0.30 6.54 1.11
C ALA A 161 1.19 7.32 0.13
N LEU A 162 1.80 6.64 -0.86
CA LEU A 162 2.68 7.28 -1.85
C LEU A 162 1.93 8.27 -2.74
N GLY A 163 0.75 7.90 -3.24
CA GLY A 163 -0.09 8.83 -4.00
C GLY A 163 -0.61 9.99 -3.14
N THR A 164 -0.97 9.72 -1.89
CA THR A 164 -1.38 10.77 -0.94
C THR A 164 -0.26 11.77 -0.68
N ALA A 165 0.99 11.29 -0.59
CA ALA A 165 2.18 12.14 -0.45
C ALA A 165 2.44 12.97 -1.71
N SER A 166 2.22 12.40 -2.91
CA SER A 166 2.44 13.13 -4.17
C SER A 166 1.51 14.35 -4.33
N VAL A 167 0.26 14.25 -3.85
CA VAL A 167 -0.70 15.35 -3.91
C VAL A 167 -0.61 16.30 -2.72
N ALA A 168 0.15 15.95 -1.68
CA ALA A 168 0.25 16.77 -0.48
C ALA A 168 0.88 18.14 -0.75
N SER A 169 1.83 18.22 -1.69
CA SER A 169 2.47 19.47 -2.12
C SER A 169 1.72 20.15 -3.26
N SER A 170 1.27 19.39 -4.27
CA SER A 170 0.62 19.94 -5.46
C SER A 170 -0.83 20.37 -5.23
N GLU A 171 -1.63 19.56 -4.52
CA GLU A 171 -3.05 19.80 -4.27
C GLU A 171 -3.43 19.54 -2.79
N PRO A 172 -3.06 20.43 -1.86
CA PRO A 172 -3.17 20.18 -0.41
C PRO A 172 -4.59 19.86 0.08
N LYS A 173 -5.62 20.35 -0.62
CA LYS A 173 -7.03 20.11 -0.29
C LYS A 173 -7.47 18.65 -0.53
N ILE A 174 -6.72 17.89 -1.33
CA ILE A 174 -7.03 16.50 -1.73
C ILE A 174 -6.32 15.49 -0.83
N SER A 175 -5.20 15.88 -0.23
CA SER A 175 -4.39 14.99 0.60
C SER A 175 -5.15 14.43 1.83
N PRO A 176 -5.93 15.23 2.59
CA PRO A 176 -6.71 14.72 3.73
C PRO A 176 -7.75 13.67 3.36
N PRO A 177 -8.63 13.87 2.35
CA PRO A 177 -9.56 12.82 1.96
C PRO A 177 -8.88 11.58 1.36
N SER A 178 -7.75 11.75 0.69
CA SER A 178 -6.91 10.65 0.20
C SER A 178 -6.33 9.82 1.34
N ALA A 179 -5.82 10.47 2.37
CA ALA A 179 -5.25 9.83 3.55
C ALA A 179 -6.24 8.89 4.25
N VAL A 180 -7.46 9.38 4.46
CA VAL A 180 -8.53 8.59 5.09
C VAL A 180 -8.94 7.41 4.22
N THR A 181 -9.09 7.66 2.91
CA THR A 181 -9.59 6.64 1.99
C THR A 181 -8.62 5.46 1.88
N PHE A 182 -7.31 5.71 1.85
CA PHE A 182 -6.35 4.60 1.79
C PHE A 182 -6.33 3.79 3.10
N LEU A 183 -6.43 4.45 4.26
CA LEU A 183 -6.48 3.76 5.56
C LEU A 183 -7.74 2.90 5.68
N LEU A 184 -8.89 3.45 5.27
CA LEU A 184 -10.16 2.73 5.24
C LEU A 184 -10.12 1.57 4.26
N SER A 185 -9.66 1.81 3.03
CA SER A 185 -9.56 0.77 1.98
C SER A 185 -8.63 -0.35 2.41
N GLY A 186 -7.47 -0.02 3.01
CA GLY A 186 -6.54 -1.00 3.54
C GLY A 186 -7.13 -1.81 4.69
N SER A 187 -7.81 -1.14 5.62
CA SER A 187 -8.51 -1.81 6.73
C SER A 187 -9.60 -2.75 6.24
N PHE A 188 -10.41 -2.31 5.26
CA PHE A 188 -11.44 -3.16 4.65
C PHE A 188 -10.82 -4.36 3.94
N MET A 189 -9.73 -4.17 3.21
CA MET A 189 -9.04 -5.27 2.54
C MET A 189 -8.49 -6.31 3.53
N VAL A 190 -7.82 -5.85 4.60
CA VAL A 190 -7.34 -6.74 5.65
C VAL A 190 -8.52 -7.51 6.26
N ALA A 191 -9.58 -6.81 6.67
CA ALA A 191 -10.77 -7.44 7.25
C ALA A 191 -11.39 -8.47 6.29
N PHE A 192 -11.51 -8.13 5.00
CA PHE A 192 -12.06 -9.00 3.96
C PHE A 192 -11.26 -10.29 3.78
N MET A 193 -9.92 -10.19 3.79
CA MET A 193 -9.02 -11.35 3.66
C MET A 193 -8.93 -12.21 4.92
N GLN A 194 -9.21 -11.65 6.11
CA GLN A 194 -9.26 -12.44 7.34
C GLN A 194 -10.52 -13.31 7.43
N VAL A 195 -11.56 -13.03 6.64
CA VAL A 195 -12.73 -13.92 6.55
C VAL A 195 -12.33 -15.20 5.82
N THR A 196 -12.30 -16.32 6.55
CA THR A 196 -11.82 -17.62 6.04
C THR A 196 -12.53 -18.07 4.76
N PHE A 197 -13.84 -17.84 4.65
CA PHE A 197 -14.61 -18.15 3.44
C PHE A 197 -14.09 -17.41 2.20
N ILE A 198 -13.82 -16.12 2.35
CA ILE A 198 -13.38 -15.23 1.28
C ILE A 198 -11.93 -15.55 0.91
N ARG A 199 -11.08 -15.78 1.90
CA ARG A 199 -9.70 -16.21 1.69
C ARG A 199 -9.63 -17.48 0.85
N ASN A 200 -10.42 -18.49 1.21
CA ASN A 200 -10.44 -19.76 0.48
C ASN A 200 -10.98 -19.58 -0.95
N PHE A 201 -11.98 -18.71 -1.13
CA PHE A 201 -12.49 -18.36 -2.46
C PHE A 201 -11.42 -17.67 -3.30
N VAL A 202 -10.67 -16.72 -2.73
CA VAL A 202 -9.57 -16.04 -3.41
C VAL A 202 -8.49 -17.06 -3.80
N ILE A 203 -8.04 -17.91 -2.88
CA ILE A 203 -7.06 -18.95 -3.17
C ILE A 203 -7.54 -19.88 -4.30
N ALA A 204 -8.79 -20.34 -4.24
CA ALA A 204 -9.39 -21.16 -5.29
C ALA A 204 -9.51 -20.45 -6.65
N LEU A 205 -9.52 -19.13 -6.66
CA LEU A 205 -9.59 -18.34 -7.89
C LEU A 205 -8.24 -18.23 -8.62
N PHE A 206 -7.14 -18.41 -7.87
CA PHE A 206 -5.75 -18.35 -8.37
C PHE A 206 -5.09 -19.74 -8.46
N ALA A 207 -5.76 -20.80 -7.99
CA ALA A 207 -5.38 -22.21 -8.20
C ALA A 207 -5.87 -22.70 -9.58
#